data_AF-A0A853BEQ4-F1
#
_entry.id   AF-A0A853BEQ4-F1
#
_cell.length_a   1.000
_cell.length_b   1.000
_cell.length_c   1.000
_cell.angle_alpha   90.00
_cell.angle_beta   90.00
_cell.angle_gamma   90.00
#
_symmetry.space_group_name_H-M   'P 1'
#
loop_
_entity.id
_entity.type
_entity.pdbx_description
1 polymer ?
#
loop_
_entity_poly.entity_id
_entity_poly.type
_entity_poly.pdbx_seq_one_letter_code
_entity_poly.pdbx_strand_id
1 'polypeptide(L)'
;MLTLTRTLTGMPEEPAARLRGLLLRQLVRLRQGPLAEPAVRHLFLVPPAPGGTRYTLYEAVQPLVDAPLHQVQGRALSELLTARGDPRLVAGADQRWQRVDPARRGVFVGTTARFGGTGRATTIARLVDHTAVLIVVDEKHQPVDVRSTKDLVLADRHVPAVATVPGLGEPPFLLVDALVAYLRTGS
;
A
#
# COMPACT_ATOMS: atom_id res chain seq x y z
N MET A 1 1.28 2.92 16.19
CA MET A 1 0.19 3.03 15.17
C MET A 1 -0.59 1.71 15.17
N LEU A 2 -1.89 1.67 14.88
CA LEU A 2 -2.60 0.39 14.82
C LEU A 2 -2.39 -0.27 13.44
N THR A 3 -2.08 -1.58 13.41
CA THR A 3 -1.92 -2.36 12.17
C THR A 3 -2.90 -3.52 12.12
N LEU A 4 -3.30 -3.96 10.92
CA LEU A 4 -4.14 -5.16 10.75
C LEU A 4 -3.40 -6.49 10.94
N THR A 5 -2.12 -6.46 11.30
CA THR A 5 -1.27 -7.66 11.36
C THR A 5 -1.93 -8.79 12.16
N ARG A 6 -2.41 -8.49 13.40
CA ARG A 6 -3.08 -9.49 14.25
C ARG A 6 -4.39 -10.01 13.67
N THR A 7 -5.20 -9.12 13.07
CA THR A 7 -6.48 -9.48 12.46
C THR A 7 -6.30 -10.37 11.25
N LEU A 8 -5.28 -10.10 10.41
CA LEU A 8 -4.96 -10.93 9.24
C LEU A 8 -4.37 -12.28 9.63
N THR A 9 -3.52 -12.34 10.65
CA THR A 9 -2.93 -13.61 11.12
C THR A 9 -3.96 -14.56 11.76
N GLY A 10 -5.04 -14.04 12.32
CA GLY A 10 -6.12 -14.84 12.91
C GLY A 10 -7.26 -15.19 11.94
N MET A 11 -7.19 -14.71 10.69
CA MET A 11 -8.23 -14.89 9.70
C MET A 11 -7.99 -16.18 8.89
N PRO A 12 -9.03 -16.97 8.55
CA PRO A 12 -8.89 -18.06 7.61
C PRO A 12 -8.41 -17.55 6.24
N GLU A 13 -7.68 -18.38 5.49
CA GLU A 13 -6.96 -17.93 4.30
C GLU A 13 -7.87 -17.38 3.20
N GLU A 14 -9.05 -17.97 2.97
CA GLU A 14 -9.97 -17.46 1.95
C GLU A 14 -10.49 -16.03 2.27
N PRO A 15 -11.05 -15.74 3.47
CA PRO A 15 -11.35 -14.36 3.86
C PRO A 15 -10.14 -13.42 3.80
N ALA A 16 -8.94 -13.90 4.14
CA ALA A 16 -7.72 -13.10 4.05
C ALA A 16 -7.38 -12.77 2.59
N ALA A 17 -7.47 -13.74 1.68
CA ALA A 17 -7.27 -13.57 0.24
C ALA A 17 -8.28 -12.58 -0.37
N ARG A 18 -9.54 -12.63 0.08
CA ARG A 18 -10.58 -11.65 -0.30
C ARG A 18 -10.26 -10.25 0.21
N LEU A 19 -9.83 -10.11 1.47
CA LEU A 19 -9.43 -8.82 2.01
C LEU A 19 -8.22 -8.24 1.26
N ARG A 20 -7.17 -9.03 1.01
CA ARG A 20 -6.03 -8.63 0.18
C ARG A 20 -6.50 -8.15 -1.18
N GLY A 21 -7.35 -8.93 -1.86
CA GLY A 21 -7.91 -8.56 -3.15
C GLY A 21 -8.72 -7.25 -3.14
N LEU A 22 -9.49 -6.99 -2.10
CA LEU A 22 -10.22 -5.73 -1.92
C LEU A 22 -9.27 -4.53 -1.75
N LEU A 23 -8.20 -4.70 -0.95
CA LEU A 23 -7.17 -3.68 -0.76
C LEU A 23 -6.50 -3.34 -2.10
N LEU A 24 -6.12 -4.39 -2.86
CA LEU A 24 -5.46 -4.26 -4.15
C LEU A 24 -6.36 -3.69 -5.24
N ARG A 25 -7.67 -3.98 -5.21
CA ARG A 25 -8.63 -3.41 -6.17
C ARG A 25 -8.70 -1.88 -6.07
N GLN A 26 -8.54 -1.31 -4.87
CA GLN A 26 -8.42 0.14 -4.76
C GLN A 26 -7.13 0.66 -5.39
N LEU A 27 -5.99 -0.03 -5.25
CA LEU A 27 -4.74 0.36 -5.91
C LEU A 27 -4.87 0.43 -7.43
N VAL A 28 -5.58 -0.52 -8.03
CA VAL A 28 -5.85 -0.54 -9.46
C VAL A 28 -6.71 0.67 -9.87
N ARG A 29 -7.75 0.97 -9.07
CA ARG A 29 -8.75 2.02 -9.35
C ARG A 29 -8.27 3.45 -9.09
N LEU A 30 -7.28 3.63 -8.23
CA LEU A 30 -6.73 4.93 -7.94
C LEU A 30 -6.07 5.47 -9.22
N ARG A 31 -6.80 6.39 -9.88
CA ARG A 31 -6.34 7.11 -11.06
C ARG A 31 -5.08 7.89 -10.72
N GLN A 32 -4.21 8.01 -11.71
CA GLN A 32 -3.16 9.02 -11.68
C GLN A 32 -3.80 10.38 -11.41
N GLY A 33 -3.51 10.97 -10.25
CA GLY A 33 -3.31 12.42 -10.24
C GLY A 33 -2.06 12.71 -11.09
N PRO A 34 -1.86 13.93 -11.61
CA PRO A 34 -0.69 14.26 -12.40
C PRO A 34 0.56 13.69 -11.72
N LEU A 35 1.26 12.78 -12.41
CA LEU A 35 2.59 12.29 -12.01
C LEU A 35 3.56 13.46 -12.16
N ALA A 36 3.50 14.42 -11.25
CA ALA A 36 4.51 15.47 -11.20
C ALA A 36 5.71 15.00 -10.37
N GLU A 37 5.50 14.13 -9.36
CA GLU A 37 6.54 13.78 -8.38
C GLU A 37 6.50 12.30 -7.97
N PRO A 38 7.67 11.67 -7.74
CA PRO A 38 7.74 10.32 -7.19
C PRO A 38 7.11 10.29 -5.79
N ALA A 39 6.32 9.26 -5.48
CA ALA A 39 5.63 9.16 -4.19
C ALA A 39 5.39 7.69 -3.78
N VAL A 40 5.36 7.45 -2.47
CA VAL A 40 4.84 6.21 -1.88
C VAL A 40 3.46 6.45 -1.30
N ARG A 41 2.63 5.42 -1.33
CA ARG A 41 1.24 5.46 -0.87
C ARG A 41 1.06 4.47 0.27
N HIS A 42 0.69 4.99 1.43
CA HIS A 42 0.42 4.20 2.62
C HIS A 42 -1.08 3.95 2.72
N LEU A 43 -1.46 2.69 2.84
CA LEU A 43 -2.85 2.27 2.85
C LEU A 43 -3.37 2.17 4.27
N PHE A 44 -4.58 2.69 4.48
CA PHE A 44 -5.28 2.67 5.76
C PHE A 44 -6.70 2.18 5.59
N LEU A 45 -7.10 1.23 6.44
CA LEU A 45 -8.47 0.75 6.52
C LEU A 45 -9.15 1.36 7.74
N VAL A 46 -10.21 2.12 7.53
CA VAL A 46 -11.07 2.65 8.59
C VAL A 46 -12.10 1.59 8.92
N PRO A 47 -12.15 1.11 10.18
CA PRO A 47 -13.23 0.23 10.62
C PRO A 47 -14.57 0.99 10.57
N PRO A 48 -15.70 0.27 10.40
CA PRO A 48 -17.00 0.91 10.46
C PRO A 48 -17.16 1.74 11.74
N ALA A 49 -17.92 2.84 11.64
CA ALA A 49 -18.40 3.52 12.83
C ALA A 49 -19.30 2.56 13.65
N PRO A 50 -19.48 2.79 14.96
CA PRO A 50 -20.45 2.03 15.75
C PRO A 50 -21.82 1.99 15.05
N GLY A 51 -22.38 0.80 14.86
CA GLY A 51 -23.64 0.58 14.11
C GLY A 51 -23.50 0.51 12.59
N GLY A 52 -22.31 0.76 12.04
CA GLY A 52 -22.00 0.59 10.61
C GLY A 52 -21.47 -0.80 10.29
N THR A 53 -21.53 -1.17 9.00
CA THR A 53 -21.04 -2.46 8.49
C THR A 53 -19.94 -2.33 7.46
N ARG A 54 -19.61 -1.10 7.04
CA ARG A 54 -18.70 -0.85 5.92
C ARG A 54 -17.34 -0.34 6.40
N TYR A 55 -16.30 -1.04 5.96
CA TYR A 55 -14.93 -0.54 6.03
C TYR A 55 -14.68 0.49 4.93
N THR A 56 -13.83 1.47 5.21
CA THR A 56 -13.41 2.46 4.20
C THR A 56 -11.90 2.41 4.04
N LEU A 57 -11.42 2.22 2.82
CA LEU A 57 -9.98 2.27 2.51
C LEU A 57 -9.63 3.65 1.97
N TYR A 58 -8.51 4.20 2.43
CA TYR A 58 -7.89 5.41 1.90
C TYR A 58 -6.37 5.27 1.85
N GLU A 59 -5.73 6.22 1.17
CA GLU A 59 -4.28 6.34 1.08
C GLU A 59 -3.79 7.65 1.70
N ALA A 60 -2.63 7.60 2.35
CA ALA A 60 -1.81 8.77 2.62
C ALA A 60 -0.62 8.76 1.65
N VAL A 61 -0.49 9.83 0.88
CA VAL A 61 0.60 9.97 -0.09
C VAL A 61 1.77 10.64 0.61
N GLN A 62 2.89 9.95 0.74
CA GLN A 62 4.16 10.52 1.17
C GLN A 62 4.97 10.86 -0.10
N PRO A 63 5.29 12.14 -0.32
CA PRO A 63 6.15 12.53 -1.43
C PRO A 63 7.54 11.94 -1.25
N LEU A 64 8.18 11.56 -2.36
CA LEU A 64 9.59 11.19 -2.39
C LEU A 64 10.38 12.29 -3.08
N VAL A 65 11.66 12.37 -2.75
CA VAL A 65 12.59 13.24 -3.48
C VAL A 65 13.13 12.53 -4.72
N ASP A 66 13.41 13.32 -5.74
CA ASP A 66 14.15 12.86 -6.91
C ASP A 66 15.65 12.76 -6.57
N ALA A 67 16.05 11.59 -6.07
CA ALA A 67 17.41 11.30 -5.61
C ALA A 67 17.74 9.81 -5.78
N PRO A 68 19.02 9.39 -5.67
CA PRO A 68 19.37 7.98 -5.63
C PRO A 68 18.63 7.22 -4.53
N LEU A 69 18.18 5.99 -4.82
CA LEU A 69 17.25 5.26 -3.94
C LEU A 69 17.70 5.11 -2.48
N HIS A 70 18.99 4.89 -2.22
CA HIS A 70 19.48 4.77 -0.85
C HIS A 70 19.23 6.05 -0.04
N GLN A 71 19.34 7.22 -0.68
CA GLN A 71 19.02 8.51 -0.06
C GLN A 71 17.52 8.69 0.09
N VAL A 72 16.74 8.25 -0.90
CA VAL A 72 15.27 8.26 -0.86
C VAL A 72 14.75 7.43 0.32
N GLN A 73 15.27 6.22 0.50
CA GLN A 73 14.88 5.34 1.60
C GLN A 73 15.25 5.94 2.96
N GLY A 74 16.50 6.39 3.13
CA GLY A 74 16.94 7.02 4.38
C GLY A 74 16.11 8.25 4.74
N ARG A 75 15.81 9.09 3.75
CA ARG A 75 14.98 10.28 3.93
C ARG A 75 13.53 9.96 4.24
N ALA A 76 12.90 9.05 3.49
CA ALA A 76 11.51 8.66 3.73
C ALA A 76 11.31 8.09 5.14
N LEU A 77 12.28 7.31 5.64
CA LEU A 77 12.29 6.81 7.01
C LEU A 77 12.50 7.93 8.04
N SER A 78 13.41 8.86 7.78
CA SER A 78 13.63 10.03 8.66
C SER A 78 12.38 10.90 8.76
N GLU A 79 11.67 11.11 7.67
CA GLU A 79 10.42 11.89 7.65
C GLU A 79 9.32 11.18 8.45
N LEU A 80 9.20 9.86 8.33
CA LEU A 80 8.30 9.07 9.17
C LEU A 80 8.68 9.15 10.65
N LEU A 81 9.98 9.13 10.98
CA LEU A 81 10.45 9.29 12.34
C LEU A 81 10.04 10.65 12.93
N THR A 82 10.23 11.73 12.18
CA THR A 82 9.75 13.08 12.56
C THR A 82 8.23 13.11 12.73
N ALA A 83 7.50 12.40 11.88
CA ALA A 83 6.05 12.23 11.94
C ALA A 83 5.57 11.23 13.01
N ARG A 84 6.46 10.76 13.91
CA ARG A 84 6.17 9.79 14.98
C ARG A 84 5.56 8.48 14.45
N GLY A 85 6.00 8.05 13.27
CA GLY A 85 5.55 6.81 12.63
C GLY A 85 4.13 6.88 12.06
N ASP A 86 3.57 8.08 11.85
CA ASP A 86 2.28 8.26 11.16
C ASP A 86 2.49 8.91 9.78
N PRO A 87 2.39 8.15 8.67
CA PRO A 87 2.54 8.68 7.32
C PRO A 87 1.62 9.86 6.98
N ARG A 88 0.49 10.00 7.67
CA ARG A 88 -0.46 11.10 7.48
C ARG A 88 0.06 12.45 7.97
N LEU A 89 1.09 12.42 8.83
CA LEU A 89 1.70 13.58 9.47
C LEU A 89 3.06 13.96 8.85
N VAL A 90 3.49 13.26 7.80
CA VAL A 90 4.70 13.62 7.06
C VAL A 90 4.50 14.98 6.38
N ALA A 91 5.53 15.83 6.42
CA ALA A 91 5.48 17.13 5.77
C ALA A 91 5.27 16.99 4.26
N GLY A 92 4.34 17.78 3.68
CA GLY A 92 3.97 17.66 2.27
C GLY A 92 3.07 16.46 1.94
N ALA A 93 2.72 15.63 2.93
CA ALA A 93 1.74 14.57 2.71
C ALA A 93 0.36 15.14 2.37
N ASP A 94 -0.31 14.45 1.45
CA ASP A 94 -1.68 14.77 1.07
C ASP A 94 -2.62 14.75 2.28
N GLN A 95 -3.45 15.78 2.45
CA GLN A 95 -4.40 15.91 3.56
C GLN A 95 -5.81 15.44 3.22
N ARG A 96 -6.06 14.96 1.98
CA ARG A 96 -7.39 14.47 1.55
C ARG A 96 -7.91 13.33 2.43
N TRP A 97 -7.04 12.58 3.12
CA TRP A 97 -7.43 11.55 4.08
C TRP A 97 -8.28 12.10 5.24
N GLN A 98 -8.12 13.37 5.63
CA GLN A 98 -8.88 13.97 6.73
C GLN A 98 -10.39 13.97 6.46
N ARG A 99 -10.81 14.01 5.19
CA ARG A 99 -12.22 13.91 4.80
C ARG A 99 -12.80 12.52 5.00
N VAL A 100 -11.95 11.48 5.01
CA VAL A 100 -12.34 10.08 5.15
C VAL A 100 -12.18 9.60 6.59
N ASP A 101 -11.14 10.06 7.28
CA ASP A 101 -10.76 9.62 8.61
C ASP A 101 -10.31 10.80 9.50
N PRO A 102 -11.21 11.75 9.81
CA PRO A 102 -10.86 12.94 10.60
C PRO A 102 -10.37 12.59 12.02
N ALA A 103 -10.86 11.48 12.57
CA ALA A 103 -10.48 10.98 13.88
C ALA A 103 -9.24 10.06 13.86
N ARG A 104 -8.58 9.90 12.70
CA ARG A 104 -7.37 9.07 12.52
C ARG A 104 -7.50 7.61 13.02
N ARG A 105 -8.71 7.03 12.93
CA ARG A 105 -9.03 5.65 13.35
C ARG A 105 -8.53 4.59 12.38
N GLY A 106 -8.08 4.99 11.20
CA GLY A 106 -7.56 4.10 10.15
C GLY A 106 -6.40 3.26 10.66
N VAL A 107 -6.49 1.95 10.42
CA VAL A 107 -5.42 1.00 10.71
C VAL A 107 -4.55 0.83 9.47
N PHE A 108 -3.23 0.83 9.65
CA PHE A 108 -2.28 0.67 8.56
C PHE A 108 -2.32 -0.77 8.02
N VAL A 109 -2.36 -0.90 6.69
CA VAL A 109 -2.51 -2.21 6.01
C VAL A 109 -1.41 -2.51 5.00
N GLY A 110 -0.62 -1.53 4.60
CA GLY A 110 0.52 -1.73 3.70
C GLY A 110 1.00 -0.45 3.05
N THR A 111 2.14 -0.55 2.36
CA THR A 111 2.71 0.53 1.55
C THR A 111 2.79 0.07 0.10
N THR A 112 2.62 1.00 -0.82
CA THR A 112 2.71 0.75 -2.26
C THR A 112 3.53 1.82 -2.94
N ALA A 113 4.14 1.44 -4.05
CA ALA A 113 4.82 2.34 -4.96
C ALA A 113 4.36 2.01 -6.38
N ARG A 114 4.17 3.04 -7.20
CA ARG A 114 3.77 2.89 -8.60
C ARG A 114 4.81 3.55 -9.49
N PHE A 115 5.22 2.84 -10.52
CA PHE A 115 6.22 3.23 -11.51
C PHE A 115 5.64 3.08 -12.91
N GLY A 116 6.16 3.83 -13.88
CA GLY A 116 5.71 3.80 -15.27
C GLY A 116 5.02 5.09 -15.71
N GLY A 117 4.85 5.24 -17.02
CA GLY A 117 4.37 6.47 -17.67
C GLY A 117 2.94 6.37 -18.23
N THR A 118 2.59 7.28 -19.15
CA THR A 118 1.35 7.23 -19.91
C THR A 118 1.34 5.97 -20.78
N GLY A 119 0.58 4.95 -20.37
CA GLY A 119 0.47 3.69 -21.10
C GLY A 119 0.50 2.50 -20.15
N ARG A 120 1.68 2.08 -19.70
CA ARG A 120 1.83 0.93 -18.78
C ARG A 120 2.36 1.38 -17.43
N ALA A 121 1.70 0.95 -16.36
CA ALA A 121 2.14 1.22 -15.00
C ALA A 121 2.29 -0.07 -14.19
N THR A 122 3.35 -0.12 -13.40
CA THR A 122 3.63 -1.20 -12.45
C THR A 122 3.43 -0.68 -11.04
N THR A 123 2.52 -1.29 -10.30
CA THR A 123 2.33 -1.07 -8.88
C THR A 123 2.93 -2.24 -8.12
N ILE A 124 3.80 -1.94 -7.17
CA ILE A 124 4.27 -2.90 -6.19
C ILE A 124 3.66 -2.56 -4.84
N ALA A 125 3.40 -3.58 -4.03
CA ALA A 125 2.87 -3.41 -2.70
C ALA A 125 3.50 -4.41 -1.72
N ARG A 126 3.69 -3.95 -0.49
CA ARG A 126 3.91 -4.82 0.67
C ARG A 126 2.78 -4.59 1.66
N LEU A 127 2.04 -5.65 1.98
CA LEU A 127 1.01 -5.62 3.00
C LEU A 127 1.60 -5.98 4.38
N VAL A 128 0.89 -5.58 5.44
CA VAL A 128 1.34 -5.82 6.82
C VAL A 128 1.44 -7.30 7.19
N ASP A 129 0.79 -8.20 6.44
CA ASP A 129 0.89 -9.65 6.63
C ASP A 129 2.03 -10.30 5.81
N HIS A 130 2.99 -9.51 5.35
CA HIS A 130 4.13 -9.89 4.50
C HIS A 130 3.79 -10.21 3.04
N THR A 131 2.53 -10.06 2.61
CA THR A 131 2.19 -10.26 1.20
C THR A 131 2.91 -9.25 0.31
N ALA A 132 3.78 -9.74 -0.58
CA ALA A 132 4.29 -8.96 -1.70
C ALA A 132 3.32 -9.08 -2.87
N VAL A 133 3.11 -7.98 -3.58
CA VAL A 133 2.26 -7.95 -4.77
C VAL A 133 2.93 -7.10 -5.84
N LEU A 134 2.85 -7.58 -7.08
CA LEU A 134 3.14 -6.82 -8.28
C LEU A 134 1.89 -6.82 -9.16
N ILE A 135 1.48 -5.64 -9.58
CA ILE A 135 0.34 -5.42 -10.49
C ILE A 135 0.85 -4.59 -11.65
N VAL A 136 0.70 -5.12 -12.85
CA VAL A 136 0.90 -4.35 -14.08
C VAL A 136 -0.45 -4.01 -14.65
N VAL A 137 -0.68 -2.73 -14.96
CA VAL A 137 -1.87 -2.26 -15.67
C VAL A 137 -1.52 -1.76 -17.06
N ASP A 138 -2.43 -1.96 -18.00
CA ASP A 138 -2.36 -1.42 -19.36
C ASP A 138 -2.85 0.04 -19.44
N GLU A 139 -2.93 0.56 -20.66
CA GLU A 139 -3.33 1.95 -20.95
C GLU A 139 -4.79 2.23 -20.53
N LYS A 140 -5.62 1.18 -20.51
CA LYS A 140 -7.01 1.21 -20.04
C LYS A 140 -7.11 1.00 -18.52
N HIS A 141 -5.98 1.02 -17.82
CA HIS A 141 -5.86 0.78 -16.38
C HIS A 141 -6.43 -0.58 -15.96
N GLN A 142 -6.41 -1.56 -16.86
CA GLN A 142 -6.82 -2.94 -16.57
C GLN A 142 -5.60 -3.75 -16.12
N PRO A 143 -5.71 -4.55 -15.05
CA PRO A 143 -4.64 -5.46 -14.65
C PRO A 143 -4.37 -6.49 -15.75
N VAL A 144 -3.14 -6.49 -16.27
CA VAL A 144 -2.66 -7.44 -17.29
C VAL A 144 -1.67 -8.47 -16.73
N ASP A 145 -0.99 -8.15 -15.63
CA ASP A 145 -0.21 -9.12 -14.85
C ASP A 145 -0.43 -8.84 -13.36
N VAL A 146 -0.72 -9.89 -12.59
CA VAL A 146 -0.90 -9.83 -11.13
C VAL A 146 -0.16 -11.00 -10.53
N ARG A 147 0.82 -10.71 -9.68
CA ARG A 147 1.60 -11.73 -8.97
C ARG A 147 1.63 -11.41 -7.49
N SER A 148 1.55 -12.46 -6.66
CA SER A 148 1.64 -12.29 -5.22
C SER A 148 2.25 -13.49 -4.53
N THR A 149 2.92 -13.24 -3.40
CA THR A 149 3.48 -14.29 -2.55
C THR A 149 2.43 -15.01 -1.69
N LYS A 150 1.17 -14.57 -1.71
CA LYS A 150 0.04 -15.24 -1.05
C LYS A 150 -1.19 -15.21 -1.95
N ASP A 151 -2.17 -16.05 -1.64
CA ASP A 151 -3.42 -16.09 -2.38
C ASP A 151 -4.18 -14.76 -2.26
N LEU A 152 -4.81 -14.37 -3.35
CA LEU A 152 -5.67 -13.19 -3.42
C LEU A 152 -6.86 -13.43 -4.36
N VAL A 153 -7.96 -12.74 -4.06
CA VAL A 153 -9.17 -12.76 -4.91
C VAL A 153 -9.43 -11.36 -5.44
N LEU A 154 -9.02 -11.09 -6.69
CA LEU A 154 -9.16 -9.79 -7.31
C LEU A 154 -10.32 -9.80 -8.31
N ALA A 155 -11.37 -9.00 -8.04
CA ALA A 155 -12.58 -8.94 -8.89
C ALA A 155 -13.15 -10.34 -9.20
N ASP A 156 -13.32 -11.14 -8.14
CA ASP A 156 -13.80 -12.53 -8.16
C ASP A 156 -12.91 -13.53 -8.92
N ARG A 157 -11.75 -13.09 -9.40
CA ARG A 157 -10.71 -13.95 -9.95
C ARG A 157 -9.72 -14.34 -8.87
N HIS A 158 -9.54 -15.65 -8.69
CA HIS A 158 -8.48 -16.19 -7.86
C HIS A 158 -7.12 -15.98 -8.53
N VAL A 159 -6.16 -15.46 -7.79
CA VAL A 159 -4.75 -15.36 -8.20
C VAL A 159 -3.94 -16.15 -7.17
N PRO A 160 -3.38 -17.31 -7.57
CA PRO A 160 -2.66 -18.17 -6.64
C PRO A 160 -1.33 -17.55 -6.23
N ALA A 161 -0.86 -17.91 -5.05
CA ALA A 161 0.46 -17.58 -4.57
C ALA A 161 1.55 -18.09 -5.53
N VAL A 162 2.57 -17.26 -5.78
CA VAL A 162 3.79 -17.62 -6.48
C VAL A 162 4.97 -17.59 -5.52
N ALA A 163 5.93 -18.50 -5.72
CA ALA A 163 7.13 -18.59 -4.87
C ALA A 163 7.95 -17.29 -4.87
N THR A 164 7.99 -16.61 -6.01
CA THR A 164 8.74 -15.36 -6.18
C THR A 164 7.98 -14.36 -7.04
N VAL A 165 7.89 -13.12 -6.58
CA VAL A 165 7.44 -11.98 -7.37
C VAL A 165 8.65 -11.37 -8.10
N PRO A 166 8.58 -11.08 -9.41
CA PRO A 166 9.67 -10.44 -10.13
C PRO A 166 10.08 -9.10 -9.51
N GLY A 167 11.38 -8.83 -9.51
CA GLY A 167 11.95 -7.64 -8.90
C GLY A 167 11.90 -7.60 -7.38
N LEU A 168 11.51 -8.70 -6.73
CA LEU A 168 11.62 -8.80 -5.27
C LEU A 168 13.10 -8.76 -4.87
N GLY A 169 13.47 -7.81 -4.02
CA GLY A 169 14.86 -7.48 -3.71
C GLY A 169 15.47 -6.36 -4.57
N GLU A 170 14.75 -5.87 -5.58
CA GLU A 170 15.17 -4.68 -6.34
C GLU A 170 14.83 -3.38 -5.60
N PRO A 171 15.53 -2.26 -5.90
CA PRO A 171 15.37 -0.97 -5.23
C PRO A 171 13.92 -0.55 -4.91
N PRO A 172 12.96 -0.62 -5.85
CA PRO A 172 11.58 -0.26 -5.55
C PRO A 172 10.93 -1.09 -4.42
N PHE A 173 11.16 -2.41 -4.43
CA PHE A 173 10.64 -3.30 -3.40
C PHE A 173 11.36 -3.10 -2.07
N LEU A 174 12.68 -2.86 -2.08
CA LEU A 174 13.44 -2.59 -0.86
C LEU A 174 12.93 -1.34 -0.12
N LEU A 175 12.56 -0.28 -0.85
CA LEU A 175 11.95 0.92 -0.26
C LEU A 175 10.63 0.60 0.44
N VAL A 176 9.71 -0.08 -0.27
CA VAL A 176 8.39 -0.42 0.26
C VAL A 176 8.51 -1.38 1.45
N ASP A 177 9.43 -2.35 1.38
CA ASP A 177 9.71 -3.31 2.44
C ASP A 177 10.23 -2.62 3.70
N ALA A 178 11.20 -1.70 3.55
CA ALA A 178 11.75 -0.93 4.66
C ALA A 178 10.69 -0.08 5.37
N LEU A 179 9.84 0.61 4.61
CA LEU A 179 8.76 1.44 5.15
C LEU A 179 7.73 0.59 5.91
N VAL A 180 7.32 -0.55 5.36
CA VAL A 180 6.37 -1.45 6.05
C VAL A 180 6.99 -2.07 7.29
N ALA A 181 8.26 -2.48 7.24
CA ALA A 181 8.96 -3.01 8.39
C ALA A 181 8.97 -1.99 9.53
N TYR A 182 9.40 -0.75 9.25
CA TYR A 182 9.43 0.34 10.23
C TYR A 182 8.05 0.62 10.83
N LEU A 183 7.02 0.76 9.99
CA LEU A 183 5.66 1.10 10.43
C LEU A 183 5.00 -0.02 11.23
N ARG A 184 5.42 -1.28 11.05
CA ARG A 184 4.95 -2.42 11.86
C ARG A 184 5.63 -2.49 13.21
N THR A 185 6.93 -2.21 13.29
CA THR A 185 7.71 -2.31 14.54
C THR A 185 7.54 -1.10 15.44
N GLY A 186 7.26 0.08 14.87
CA GLY A 186 6.97 1.31 15.62
C GLY A 186 5.53 1.39 16.17
N SER A 187 4.85 0.25 16.30
CA SER A 187 3.44 0.15 16.69
C SER A 187 3.24 -0.33 18.12
#